data_AF-A0A2D6P9B7-F1
#
_entry.id   AF-A0A2D6P9B7-F1
#
_cell.length_a   1.000
_cell.length_b   1.000
_cell.length_c   1.000
_cell.angle_alpha   90.00
_cell.angle_beta   90.00
_cell.angle_gamma   90.00
#
_symmetry.space_group_name_H-M   'P 1'
#
loop_
_entity.id
_entity.type
_entity.pdbx_description
1 polymer ?
#
loop_
_entity_poly.entity_id
_entity_poly.type
_entity_poly.pdbx_seq_one_letter_code
_entity_poly.pdbx_strand_id
1 'polypeptide(L)' 'MSVLRVNQITNKDDDGAVEFSEGLTFASNTSISGAGGINLTGIVTATSFVGNGLNLTRTDSVSHSKMVALTYIT' A
#
# COMPACT_ATOMS: atom_id res chain seq x y z
N MET A 1 16.58 -29.16 7.71
CA MET A 1 15.70 -28.19 8.38
C MET A 1 14.32 -28.30 7.74
N SER A 2 13.26 -28.39 8.55
CA SER A 2 11.89 -28.43 8.03
C SER A 2 11.35 -27.00 7.92
N VAL A 3 10.55 -26.73 6.89
CA VAL A 3 9.84 -25.45 6.69
C VAL A 3 8.36 -25.72 6.52
N LEU A 4 7.52 -24.82 7.04
CA LEU A 4 6.09 -24.86 6.78
C LEU A 4 5.82 -24.25 5.40
N ARG A 5 5.16 -25.00 4.52
CA ARG A 5 4.72 -24.54 3.20
C ARG A 5 3.20 -24.52 3.19
N VAL A 6 2.63 -23.35 2.90
CA VAL A 6 1.18 -23.16 2.81
C VAL A 6 0.86 -22.47 1.49
N ASN A 7 -0.29 -22.82 0.92
CA ASN A 7 -0.78 -22.15 -0.29
C ASN A 7 -1.64 -20.93 0.04
N GLN A 8 -2.34 -20.95 1.18
CA GLN A 8 -3.21 -19.88 1.64
C GLN A 8 -3.25 -19.82 3.16
N ILE A 9 -3.32 -18.60 3.69
CA ILE A 9 -3.64 -18.31 5.08
C ILE A 9 -4.92 -17.47 5.04
N THR A 10 -5.94 -17.89 5.78
CA THR A 10 -7.22 -17.20 5.86
C THR A 10 -7.69 -17.15 7.30
N ASN A 11 -8.41 -16.10 7.64
CA ASN A 11 -9.25 -16.13 8.84
C ASN A 11 -10.42 -17.08 8.55
N LYS A 12 -10.60 -18.11 9.38
CA LYS A 12 -11.64 -19.13 9.17
C LYS A 12 -13.03 -18.62 9.55
N ASP A 13 -13.08 -17.71 10.50
CA ASP A 13 -14.34 -17.17 11.05
C ASP A 13 -14.86 -15.97 10.23
N ASP A 14 -14.07 -15.50 9.26
CA ASP A 14 -14.38 -14.40 8.32
C ASP A 14 -14.81 -13.09 9.01
N ASP A 15 -14.33 -12.89 10.24
CA ASP A 15 -14.64 -11.72 11.07
C ASP A 15 -13.61 -10.59 10.94
N GLY A 16 -12.63 -10.73 10.04
CA GLY A 16 -11.60 -9.73 9.81
C GLY A 16 -10.42 -10.24 8.98
N ALA A 17 -9.45 -9.34 8.75
CA ALA A 17 -8.21 -9.67 8.05
C ALA A 17 -7.29 -10.53 8.93
N VAL A 18 -6.39 -11.29 8.29
CA VAL A 18 -5.28 -11.95 8.99
C VAL A 18 -4.31 -10.88 9.50
N GLU A 19 -3.98 -10.94 10.79
CA GLU A 19 -3.03 -10.01 11.43
C GLU A 19 -1.66 -10.66 11.64
N PHE A 20 -0.60 -9.89 11.39
CA PHE A 20 0.79 -10.30 11.63
C PHE A 20 1.44 -9.31 12.62
N SER A 21 1.47 -9.67 13.90
CA SER A 21 1.92 -8.77 14.98
C SER A 21 3.39 -8.33 14.82
N GLU A 22 4.25 -9.22 14.33
CA GLU A 22 5.67 -8.96 14.09
C GLU A 22 5.96 -8.51 12.64
N GLY A 23 4.90 -8.22 11.88
CA GLY A 23 4.97 -7.83 10.48
C GLY A 23 5.05 -9.00 9.50
N LEU A 24 5.13 -8.63 8.23
CA LEU A 24 5.13 -9.54 7.09
C LEU A 24 6.15 -9.04 6.07
N THR A 25 7.02 -9.93 5.60
CA THR A 25 7.90 -9.66 4.47
C THR A 25 7.38 -10.43 3.26
N PHE A 26 7.19 -9.70 2.17
CA PHE A 26 6.83 -10.29 0.89
C PHE A 26 8.08 -10.61 0.07
N ALA A 27 8.00 -11.66 -0.76
CA ALA A 27 9.04 -11.93 -1.75
C ALA A 27 9.07 -10.82 -2.81
N SER A 28 10.19 -10.70 -3.53
CA SER A 28 10.25 -9.76 -4.67
C SER A 28 9.22 -10.15 -5.74
N ASN A 29 8.69 -9.15 -6.44
CA ASN A 29 7.72 -9.30 -7.53
C ASN A 29 6.38 -9.93 -7.12
N THR A 30 5.98 -9.85 -5.85
CA THR A 30 4.62 -10.18 -5.42
C THR A 30 3.74 -8.95 -5.29
N SER A 31 2.44 -9.11 -5.51
CA SER A 31 1.45 -8.03 -5.38
C SER A 31 0.59 -8.24 -4.13
N ILE A 32 0.20 -7.13 -3.49
CA ILE A 32 -0.89 -7.09 -2.52
C ILE A 32 -2.15 -6.73 -3.30
N SER A 33 -3.19 -7.57 -3.25
CA SER A 33 -4.43 -7.38 -3.99
C SER A 33 -5.63 -7.67 -3.08
N GLY A 34 -6.66 -6.83 -3.18
CA GLY A 34 -7.91 -6.95 -2.42
C GLY A 34 -8.88 -5.84 -2.81
N ALA A 35 -10.16 -5.98 -2.44
CA ALA A 35 -11.19 -4.97 -2.72
C ALA A 35 -11.12 -3.75 -1.77
N GLY A 36 -10.33 -3.84 -0.70
CA GLY A 36 -10.17 -2.79 0.31
C GLY A 36 -9.03 -1.81 0.03
N GLY A 37 -8.92 -0.78 0.88
CA GLY A 37 -7.80 0.17 0.86
C GLY A 37 -6.56 -0.35 1.60
N ILE A 38 -5.40 0.23 1.29
CA ILE A 38 -4.15 0.01 2.02
C ILE A 38 -3.88 1.24 2.89
N ASN A 39 -3.82 1.04 4.21
CA ASN A 39 -3.41 2.06 5.16
C ASN A 39 -1.97 1.79 5.59
N LEU A 40 -1.05 2.72 5.33
CA LEU A 40 0.35 2.62 5.73
C LEU A 40 0.76 3.81 6.58
N THR A 41 1.41 3.53 7.70
CA THR A 41 2.15 4.54 8.47
C THR A 41 3.63 4.43 8.12
N GLY A 42 4.24 5.50 7.61
CA GLY A 42 5.65 5.53 7.24
C GLY A 42 5.88 5.95 5.79
N ILE A 43 6.87 5.33 5.14
CA ILE A 43 7.33 5.70 3.80
C ILE A 43 6.88 4.63 2.79
N VAL A 44 6.30 5.07 1.68
CA VAL A 44 6.09 4.25 0.48
C VAL A 44 7.17 4.62 -0.54
N THR A 45 8.04 3.68 -0.89
CA THR A 45 8.96 3.82 -2.02
C THR A 45 8.41 3.04 -3.21
N ALA A 46 7.95 3.74 -4.24
CA ALA A 46 7.41 3.14 -5.45
C ALA A 46 8.02 3.78 -6.70
N THR A 47 8.17 3.00 -7.77
CA THR A 47 8.60 3.50 -9.08
C THR A 47 7.50 4.33 -9.75
N SER A 48 6.24 3.98 -9.51
CA SER A 48 5.06 4.72 -9.99
C SER A 48 3.87 4.52 -9.05
N PHE A 49 2.96 5.50 -9.06
CA PHE A 49 1.65 5.41 -8.40
C PHE A 49 0.55 5.57 -9.46
N VAL A 50 -0.45 4.68 -9.43
CA VAL A 50 -1.63 4.74 -10.29
C VAL A 50 -2.87 4.80 -9.40
N GLY A 51 -3.49 5.98 -9.31
CA GLY A 51 -4.66 6.20 -8.46
C GLY A 51 -5.08 7.67 -8.33
N ASN A 52 -6.11 7.95 -7.54
CA ASN A 52 -6.56 9.31 -7.22
C ASN A 52 -5.72 9.90 -6.07
N GLY A 53 -5.00 10.99 -6.35
CA GLY A 53 -4.13 11.67 -5.39
C GLY A 53 -4.72 12.91 -4.71
N LEU A 54 -6.04 13.14 -4.76
CA LEU A 54 -6.68 14.36 -4.22
C LEU A 54 -6.37 14.64 -2.74
N ASN A 55 -6.09 13.62 -1.94
CA ASN A 55 -5.83 13.73 -0.51
C ASN A 55 -4.33 13.60 -0.15
N LEU A 56 -3.43 13.66 -1.13
CA LEU A 56 -2.00 13.76 -0.83
C LEU A 56 -1.70 15.16 -0.33
N THR A 57 -1.16 15.26 0.89
CA THR A 57 -0.76 16.53 1.50
C THR A 57 0.75 16.57 1.70
N ARG A 58 1.31 17.77 1.83
CA ARG A 58 2.73 17.98 2.18
C ARG A 58 3.72 17.32 1.21
N THR A 59 3.42 17.39 -0.09
CA THR A 59 4.32 16.96 -1.17
C THR A 59 5.37 18.03 -1.42
N ASP A 60 6.60 17.78 -1.00
CA ASP A 60 7.72 18.73 -1.00
C ASP A 60 8.54 18.74 -2.29
N SER A 61 8.50 17.67 -3.09
CA SER A 61 9.15 17.61 -4.41
C SER A 61 8.53 16.56 -5.31
N VAL A 62 7.73 17.00 -6.30
CA VAL A 62 7.26 16.11 -7.38
C VAL A 62 8.00 16.46 -8.66
N SER A 63 9.01 15.64 -8.98
CA SER A 63 9.85 15.85 -10.16
C SER A 63 9.16 15.28 -11.40
N HIS A 64 8.71 16.18 -12.29
CA HIS A 64 8.18 16.03 -13.66
C HIS A 64 6.63 16.10 -13.89
N SER A 65 6.21 17.33 -14.24
CA SER A 65 5.47 17.77 -15.45
C SER A 65 3.96 17.52 -15.67
N LYS A 66 3.18 16.90 -14.79
CA LYS A 66 1.70 16.96 -14.87
C LYS A 66 0.97 17.15 -13.55
N MET A 67 1.61 17.76 -12.55
CA MET A 67 0.89 18.23 -11.38
C MET A 67 0.29 19.61 -11.68
N VAL A 68 -0.98 19.65 -12.10
CA VAL A 68 -1.77 20.89 -12.01
C VAL A 68 -2.22 21.02 -10.56
N ALA A 69 -1.34 21.47 -9.67
CA ALA A 69 -1.74 21.95 -8.35
C ALA A 69 -2.37 23.33 -8.54
N LEU A 70 -3.64 23.37 -8.94
CA LEU A 70 -4.39 24.61 -9.04
C LEU A 70 -4.70 25.10 -7.62
N THR A 71 -3.92 26.05 -7.13
CA THR A 71 -4.28 26.81 -5.93
C THR A 71 -5.38 27.78 -6.31
N TYR A 72 -6.61 27.50 -5.87
CA TYR A 72 -7.66 28.51 -5.90
C TYR A 72 -7.39 29.49 -4.76
N ILE A 73 -6.81 30.65 -5.09
CA ILE A 73 -6.81 31.80 -4.19
C ILE A 73 -8.19 32.44 -4.33
N THR A 74 -8.96 32.43 -3.25
CA THR A 74 -10.17 33.28 -3.12
C THR A 74 -9.79 34.52 -2.32
#